data_AF-A0A496QMW3-F1
#
_entry.id   AF-A0A496QMW3-F1
#
_cell.length_a   1.000
_cell.length_b   1.000
_cell.length_c   1.000
_cell.angle_alpha   90.00
_cell.angle_beta   90.00
_cell.angle_gamma   90.00
#
_symmetry.space_group_name_H-M   'P 1'
#
loop_
_entity.id
_entity.type
_entity.pdbx_description
1 polymer ?
#
loop_
_entity_poly.entity_id
_entity_poly.type
_entity_poly.pdbx_seq_one_letter_code
_entity_poly.pdbx_strand_id
1 'polypeptide(L)'
;MAILQVRDIDDRIYETLKRISQQNKRSISQEVIHIIEMYLSDPQIVKRKNSTEEFLRLAGSWEDDRSAEEIIAEIRKRRSTNKRFSEKHGLFD
;
A
#
# COMPACT_ATOMS: atom_id res chain seq x y z
N MET A 1 -8.86 28.92 12.89
CA MET A 1 -9.23 27.79 12.01
C MET A 1 -9.53 28.35 10.64
N ALA A 2 -8.81 27.89 9.62
CA ALA A 2 -9.13 28.20 8.23
C ALA A 2 -10.03 27.08 7.68
N ILE A 3 -11.00 27.44 6.84
CA ILE A 3 -11.85 26.48 6.13
C ILE A 3 -11.48 26.57 4.66
N LEU A 4 -11.06 25.45 4.07
CA LEU A 4 -10.82 25.33 2.63
C LEU A 4 -12.04 24.68 2.00
N GLN A 5 -12.73 25.40 1.11
CA GLN A 5 -13.80 24.85 0.30
C GLN A 5 -13.29 24.60 -1.11
N VAL A 6 -13.36 23.35 -1.56
CA VAL A 6 -13.07 22.96 -2.94
C VAL A 6 -14.38 22.94 -3.71
N ARG A 7 -14.44 23.65 -4.85
CA ARG A 7 -15.59 23.69 -5.75
C ARG A 7 -15.27 22.92 -7.04
N ASP A 8 -16.32 22.44 -7.70
CA ASP A 8 -16.24 21.78 -9.01
C ASP A 8 -15.31 20.55 -9.02
N ILE A 9 -15.34 19.76 -7.95
CA ILE A 9 -14.60 18.50 -7.89
C ILE A 9 -15.30 17.45 -8.78
N ASP A 10 -14.53 16.79 -9.65
CA ASP A 10 -15.03 15.66 -10.43
C ASP A 10 -15.44 14.51 -9.51
N ASP A 11 -16.63 13.95 -9.73
CA ASP A 11 -17.18 12.85 -8.92
C ASP A 11 -16.23 11.65 -8.82
N ARG A 12 -15.46 11.36 -9.87
CA ARG A 12 -14.48 10.27 -9.89
C ARG A 12 -13.34 10.52 -8.90
N ILE A 13 -12.94 11.78 -8.74
CA ILE A 13 -11.92 12.18 -7.78
C ILE A 13 -12.47 12.04 -6.36
N TYR A 14 -13.70 12.53 -6.13
CA TYR A 14 -14.35 12.41 -4.84
C TYR A 14 -14.53 10.95 -4.39
N GLU A 15 -15.01 10.08 -5.28
CA GLU A 15 -15.14 8.65 -4.97
C GLU A 15 -13.79 7.96 -4.73
N THR A 16 -12.74 8.40 -5.42
CA THR A 16 -11.38 7.90 -5.17
C THR A 16 -10.88 8.33 -3.79
N LEU A 17 -11.06 9.59 -3.42
CA LEU A 17 -10.73 10.10 -2.08
C LEU A 17 -11.46 9.32 -0.98
N LYS A 18 -12.76 9.05 -1.17
CA LYS A 18 -13.58 8.27 -0.24
C LYS A 18 -13.07 6.85 -0.07
N ARG A 19 -12.65 6.20 -1.15
CA ARG A 19 -12.06 4.85 -1.11
C ARG A 19 -10.76 4.84 -0.30
N ILE A 20 -9.88 5.80 -0.57
CA ILE A 20 -8.59 5.93 0.12
C ILE A 20 -8.82 6.23 1.62
N SER A 21 -9.76 7.13 1.95
CA SER A 21 -10.05 7.46 3.34
C SER A 21 -10.59 6.26 4.12
N GLN A 22 -11.41 5.41 3.49
CA GLN A 22 -11.88 4.16 4.09
C GLN A 22 -10.74 3.17 4.36
N GLN A 23 -9.82 3.00 3.40
CA GLN A 23 -8.63 2.14 3.56
C GLN A 23 -7.74 2.63 4.71
N ASN A 24 -7.55 3.95 4.80
CA ASN A 24 -6.71 4.59 5.81
C ASN A 24 -7.44 4.80 7.16
N LYS A 25 -8.72 4.40 7.27
CA LYS A 25 -9.58 4.57 8.45
C LYS A 25 -9.64 6.02 8.94
N ARG A 26 -9.72 6.97 8.00
CA ARG A 26 -9.77 8.42 8.26
C ARG A 26 -11.04 9.03 7.66
N SER A 27 -11.45 10.17 8.20
CA SER A 27 -12.48 10.98 7.54
C SER A 27 -11.93 11.58 6.24
N ILE A 28 -12.82 11.89 5.29
CA ILE A 28 -12.41 12.47 4.00
C ILE A 28 -11.65 13.78 4.21
N SER A 29 -12.13 14.66 5.10
CA SER A 29 -11.44 15.93 5.39
C SER A 29 -10.04 15.72 5.95
N GLN A 30 -9.86 14.76 6.86
CA GLN A 30 -8.53 14.44 7.39
C GLN A 30 -7.62 13.81 6.34
N GLU A 31 -8.15 12.98 5.44
CA GLU A 31 -7.39 12.39 4.35
C GLU A 31 -6.89 13.47 3.37
N VAL A 32 -7.75 14.44 3.03
CA VAL A 32 -7.36 15.59 2.19
C VAL A 32 -6.26 16.40 2.85
N ILE A 33 -6.39 16.71 4.15
CA ILE A 33 -5.34 17.42 4.90
C ILE A 33 -4.03 16.63 4.87
N HIS A 34 -4.09 15.33 5.12
CA HIS A 34 -2.91 14.48 5.13
C HIS A 34 -2.21 14.43 3.77
N ILE A 35 -2.96 14.34 2.67
CA ILE A 35 -2.41 14.37 1.31
C ILE A 35 -1.71 15.70 1.05
N ILE A 36 -2.31 16.82 1.46
CA ILE A 36 -1.71 18.16 1.32
C ILE A 36 -0.43 18.26 2.17
N GLU A 37 -0.48 17.83 3.44
CA GLU A 37 0.69 17.82 4.34
C GLU A 37 1.84 16.99 3.75
N MET A 38 1.54 15.80 3.24
CA MET A 38 2.54 14.94 2.60
C MET A 38 3.15 15.61 1.37
N TYR A 39 2.31 16.18 0.50
CA TYR A 39 2.77 16.87 -0.70
C TYR A 39 3.67 18.08 -0.38
N LEU A 40 3.33 18.84 0.66
CA LEU A 40 4.09 20.01 1.08
C LEU A 40 5.36 19.65 1.85
N SER A 41 5.35 18.54 2.59
CA SER A 41 6.50 18.08 3.37
C SER A 41 7.62 17.54 2.49
N ASP A 42 7.27 16.89 1.38
CA ASP A 42 8.24 16.46 0.37
C ASP A 42 7.60 16.45 -1.04
N PRO A 43 7.78 17.53 -1.83
CA PRO A 43 7.29 17.60 -3.20
C PRO A 43 7.90 16.53 -4.12
N GLN A 44 9.04 15.94 -3.74
CA GLN A 44 9.69 14.87 -4.50
C GLN A 44 9.04 13.50 -4.22
N ILE A 45 8.40 13.25 -3.07
CA ILE A 45 7.71 11.97 -2.78
C ILE A 45 6.59 11.68 -3.77
N VAL A 46 5.86 12.71 -4.22
CA VAL A 46 4.80 12.54 -5.23
C VAL A 46 5.37 12.29 -6.63
N LYS A 47 6.61 12.72 -6.89
CA LYS A 47 7.35 12.43 -8.14
C LYS A 47 8.19 11.15 -8.08
N ARG A 48 8.55 10.66 -6.89
CA ARG A 48 9.44 9.53 -6.63
C ARG A 48 8.74 8.47 -5.80
N LYS A 49 7.83 7.76 -6.43
CA LYS A 49 7.67 6.32 -6.16
C LYS A 49 7.90 5.59 -7.47
N ASN A 50 9.09 5.74 -8.02
CA ASN A 50 9.53 4.79 -9.03
C ASN A 50 9.88 3.51 -8.28
N SER A 51 8.89 2.62 -8.13
CA SER A 51 9.04 1.33 -7.47
C SER A 51 10.29 0.60 -7.97
N THR A 52 10.62 0.75 -9.25
CA THR A 52 11.82 0.19 -9.88
C THR A 52 13.11 0.75 -9.29
N GLU A 53 13.20 2.05 -8.99
CA GLU A 53 14.40 2.65 -8.39
C GLU A 53 14.62 2.13 -6.97
N GLU A 54 13.55 1.97 -6.18
CA GLU A 54 13.63 1.38 -4.84
C GLU A 54 13.98 -0.12 -4.89
N PHE A 55 13.45 -0.87 -5.86
CA PHE A 55 13.86 -2.26 -6.10
C PHE A 55 15.33 -2.37 -6.51
N LEU A 56 15.82 -1.45 -7.33
CA LEU A 56 17.23 -1.40 -7.73
C LEU A 56 18.15 -1.05 -6.55
N ARG A 57 17.71 -0.18 -5.63
CA ARG A 57 18.45 0.09 -4.39
C ARG A 57 18.54 -1.10 -3.45
N LEU A 58 17.52 -1.97 -3.45
CA LEU A 58 17.51 -3.22 -2.71
C LEU A 58 18.33 -4.34 -3.39
N ALA A 59 18.60 -4.21 -4.69
CA ALA A 59 19.40 -5.18 -5.42
C ALA A 59 20.86 -5.11 -4.89
N GLY A 60 21.32 -6.20 -4.31
CA GLY A 60 22.65 -6.31 -3.69
C GLY A 60 22.71 -5.95 -2.20
N SER A 61 21.64 -5.42 -1.59
CA SER A 61 21.58 -5.25 -0.13
C SER A 61 21.18 -6.52 0.61
N TRP A 62 20.64 -7.50 -0.12
CA TRP A 62 20.32 -8.83 0.38
C TRP A 62 21.38 -9.80 -0.15
N GLU A 63 22.51 -9.88 0.55
CA GLU A 63 23.44 -11.00 0.43
C GLU A 63 23.02 -12.04 1.47
N ASP A 64 22.64 -13.22 1.02
CA ASP A 64 22.28 -14.36 1.88
C ASP A 64 23.35 -15.42 1.70
N ASP A 65 23.98 -15.84 2.79
CA ASP A 65 24.99 -16.90 2.76
C ASP A 65 24.38 -18.28 2.48
N ARG A 66 23.04 -18.39 2.56
CA ARG A 66 22.31 -19.64 2.32
C ARG A 66 22.21 -19.93 0.84
N SER A 67 22.33 -21.20 0.52
CA SER A 67 22.10 -21.71 -0.84
C SER A 67 20.63 -21.52 -1.25
N ALA A 68 20.39 -21.45 -2.57
CA ALA A 68 19.04 -21.35 -3.11
C ALA A 68 18.15 -22.51 -2.62
N GLU A 69 18.71 -23.71 -2.51
CA GLU A 69 18.04 -24.92 -2.04
C GLU A 69 17.57 -24.81 -0.59
N GLU A 70 18.38 -24.24 0.29
CA GLU A 70 18.04 -24.02 1.71
C GLU A 70 16.92 -22.99 1.86
N ILE A 71 16.98 -21.89 1.09
CA ILE A 71 15.94 -20.86 1.06
C ILE A 71 14.62 -21.46 0.58
N ILE A 72 14.66 -22.25 -0.50
CA ILE A 72 13.47 -22.93 -1.05
C ILE A 72 12.87 -23.90 -0.03
N ALA A 73 13.71 -24.71 0.62
CA ALA A 73 13.27 -25.68 1.62
C ALA A 73 12.64 -24.99 2.83
N GLU A 74 13.22 -23.90 3.31
CA GLU A 74 12.67 -23.12 4.41
C GLU A 74 11.32 -22.48 4.06
N ILE A 75 11.20 -21.84 2.89
CA ILE A 75 9.94 -21.24 2.42
C ILE A 75 8.85 -22.32 2.32
N ARG A 76 9.19 -23.51 1.81
CA ARG A 76 8.25 -24.64 1.74
C ARG A 76 7.85 -25.13 3.14
N LYS A 77 8.79 -25.20 4.09
CA LYS A 77 8.54 -25.62 5.47
C LYS A 77 7.69 -24.60 6.24
N ARG A 78 7.92 -23.29 6.04
CA ARG A 78 7.19 -22.20 6.71
C ARG A 78 5.82 -21.93 6.08
N ARG A 79 5.54 -22.44 4.88
CA ARG A 79 4.20 -22.37 4.30
C ARG A 79 3.22 -23.12 5.20
N SER A 80 2.47 -22.36 5.99
CA SER A 80 1.34 -22.87 6.74
C SER A 80 0.27 -23.33 5.76
N THR A 81 -0.08 -24.62 5.78
CA THR A 81 -1.30 -25.16 5.19
C THR A 81 -2.51 -24.75 6.04
N ASN A 82 -2.68 -23.45 6.26
CA ASN A 82 -3.81 -22.97 7.03
C ASN A 82 -5.08 -23.22 6.21
N LYS A 83 -5.83 -24.23 6.62
CA LYS A 83 -7.09 -24.70 6.02
C LYS A 83 -8.24 -23.68 6.14
N ARG A 84 -7.95 -22.42 6.47
CA ARG A 84 -8.94 -21.33 6.55
C ARG A 84 -9.77 -21.16 5.27
N PHE A 85 -9.28 -21.66 4.13
CA PHE A 85 -9.98 -21.67 2.85
C PHE A 85 -10.23 -23.07 2.28
N SER A 86 -10.06 -24.15 3.06
CA SER A 86 -10.26 -25.53 2.56
C SER A 86 -11.66 -26.08 2.80
N GLU A 87 -12.49 -25.41 3.59
CA GLU A 87 -13.91 -25.75 3.68
C GLU A 87 -14.65 -25.03 2.56
N LYS A 88 -15.31 -25.83 1.71
CA LYS A 88 -16.25 -25.38 0.68
C LYS A 88 -17.48 -24.74 1.33
N HIS A 89 -17.32 -23.57 1.92
CA HIS A 89 -18.39 -22.63 2.28
C HIS A 89 -17.79 -21.23 2.47
N GLY A 90 -17.09 -20.76 1.44
CA GLY A 90 -16.77 -19.34 1.33
C GLY A 90 -17.99 -18.59 0.82
N LEU A 91 -18.14 -17.32 1.22
CA LEU A 91 -19.26 -16.39 0.94
C LEU A 91 -19.68 -16.20 -0.55
N PHE A 92 -19.06 -16.93 -1.47
CA PHE A 92 -19.27 -16.89 -2.92
C PHE A 92 -19.54 -18.28 -3.53
N ASP A 93 -19.92 -19.28 -2.71
CA ASP A 93 -20.63 -20.49 -3.15
C ASP A 93 -22.11 -20.37 -2.74
#